data_AF-H1LKX2-F1
#
_entry.id   AF-H1LKX2-F1
#
_cell.length_a   1.000
_cell.length_b   1.000
_cell.length_c   1.000
_cell.angle_alpha   90.00
_cell.angle_beta   90.00
_cell.angle_gamma   90.00
#
_symmetry.space_group_name_H-M   'P 1'
#
loop_
_entity.id
_entity.type
_entity.pdbx_description
1 polymer ?
#
loop_
_entity_poly.entity_id
_entity_poly.type
_entity_poly.pdbx_seq_one_letter_code
_entity_poly.pdbx_strand_id
1 'polypeptide(L)'
;MDDKSRHLMFGDYFERIMVFIGLFIVINIVQVPLGLIASRRFSNPVNNIIGILYLIGFALAIWVAVYAFKRYAKPANIRLTGHNIKWIVYLWLGFFVIEVALGNLNRLIYHVSQTSNNEVIQRLMTTSNLTLILMAFTAVFCSPILEELVFRGFLIGAFFNASSFWGPIVVSAVLFAIPHMETINIISFLTYAILGGVLGYLFVKTRNIKVSIGLHFLNNLIAVGMMIVQIVMVK
;
A
#
# COMPACT_ATOMS: atom_id res chain seq x y z
N MET A 1 6.53 27.72 6.82
CA MET A 1 7.16 26.57 7.49
C MET A 1 8.66 26.75 7.35
N ASP A 2 9.25 27.32 8.38
CA ASP A 2 10.69 27.52 8.50
C ASP A 2 11.17 26.45 9.48
N ASP A 3 11.58 25.30 8.96
CA ASP A 3 12.40 24.31 9.68
C ASP A 3 13.49 23.86 8.69
N LYS A 4 14.19 24.86 8.15
CA LYS A 4 15.39 24.67 7.37
C LYS A 4 16.47 24.20 8.36
N SER A 5 16.62 22.89 8.46
CA SER A 5 17.60 22.13 9.26
C SER A 5 17.06 21.49 10.55
N ARG A 6 16.09 20.59 10.42
CA ARG A 6 15.83 19.61 11.48
C ARG A 6 17.03 18.65 11.55
N HIS A 7 18.08 19.02 12.28
CA HIS A 7 19.23 18.16 12.56
C HIS A 7 18.79 17.06 13.52
N LEU A 8 18.58 15.86 12.98
CA LEU A 8 18.25 14.68 13.76
C LEU A 8 19.51 14.16 14.44
N MET A 9 19.42 13.95 15.76
CA MET A 9 20.46 13.26 16.51
C MET A 9 20.33 11.74 16.34
N PHE A 10 21.37 10.99 16.71
CA PHE A 10 21.35 9.52 16.62
C PHE A 10 20.12 8.90 17.32
N GLY A 11 19.76 9.41 18.51
CA GLY A 11 18.59 8.96 19.25
C GLY A 11 17.26 9.17 18.49
N ASP A 12 17.13 10.28 17.75
CA ASP A 12 15.95 10.54 16.93
C ASP A 12 15.82 9.56 15.77
N TYR A 13 16.95 9.22 15.14
CA TYR A 13 16.96 8.21 14.07
C TYR A 13 16.60 6.83 14.61
N PHE A 14 17.15 6.43 15.74
CA PHE A 14 16.85 5.14 16.36
C PHE A 14 15.36 5.01 16.70
N GLU A 15 14.78 6.00 17.36
CA GLU A 15 13.34 6.02 17.67
C GLU A 15 12.49 5.88 16.40
N ARG A 16 12.80 6.67 15.36
CA ARG A 16 12.03 6.64 14.10
C ARG A 16 12.16 5.31 13.37
N ILE A 17 13.34 4.68 13.41
CA ILE A 17 13.57 3.35 12.83
C ILE A 17 12.71 2.32 13.57
N MET A 18 12.71 2.34 14.91
CA MET A 18 11.89 1.42 15.70
C MET A 18 10.40 1.61 15.44
N VAL A 19 9.93 2.85 15.32
CA VAL A 19 8.54 3.14 14.95
C VAL A 19 8.23 2.67 13.53
N PHE A 20 9.12 2.88 12.55
CA PHE A 20 8.93 2.39 11.19
C PHE A 20 8.83 0.86 11.15
N ILE A 21 9.74 0.16 11.83
CA ILE A 21 9.73 -1.30 11.94
C ILE A 21 8.42 -1.77 12.59
N GLY A 22 7.99 -1.13 13.68
CA GLY A 22 6.71 -1.44 14.32
C GLY A 22 5.52 -1.27 13.39
N LEU A 23 5.45 -0.15 12.65
CA LEU A 23 4.41 0.10 11.65
C LEU A 23 4.45 -0.92 10.50
N PHE A 24 5.64 -1.28 10.03
CA PHE A 24 5.84 -2.29 9.00
C PHE A 24 5.37 -3.68 9.46
N ILE A 25 5.67 -4.05 10.70
CA ILE A 25 5.17 -5.29 11.32
C ILE A 25 3.64 -5.25 11.41
N VAL A 26 3.04 -4.12 11.82
CA VAL A 26 1.59 -3.96 11.90
C VAL A 26 0.91 -4.16 10.55
N ILE A 27 1.47 -3.63 9.45
CA ILE A 27 0.96 -3.87 8.08
C ILE A 27 0.89 -5.36 7.74
N ASN A 28 1.88 -6.14 8.16
CA ASN A 28 1.92 -7.56 7.85
C ASN A 28 1.01 -8.37 8.79
N ILE A 29 0.99 -8.04 10.08
CA ILE A 29 0.16 -8.76 11.07
C ILE A 29 -1.33 -8.54 10.82
N VAL A 30 -1.74 -7.35 10.39
CA VAL A 30 -3.16 -7.04 10.20
C VAL A 30 -3.81 -7.92 9.13
N GLN A 31 -3.02 -8.51 8.21
CA GLN A 31 -3.49 -9.43 7.17
C GLN A 31 -3.70 -10.87 7.65
N VAL A 32 -3.07 -11.27 8.77
CA VAL A 32 -3.09 -12.66 9.28
C VAL A 32 -4.50 -13.22 9.52
N PRO A 33 -5.45 -12.47 10.14
CA PRO A 33 -6.80 -12.95 10.37
C PRO A 33 -7.52 -13.42 9.10
N LEU A 34 -7.27 -12.77 7.96
CA LEU A 34 -7.88 -13.17 6.69
C LEU A 34 -7.38 -14.55 6.23
N GLY A 35 -6.10 -14.84 6.42
CA GLY A 35 -5.52 -16.17 6.17
C GLY A 35 -6.10 -17.26 7.08
N LEU A 36 -6.41 -16.92 8.34
CA LEU A 36 -7.07 -17.85 9.27
C LEU A 36 -8.48 -18.23 8.80
N ILE A 37 -9.26 -17.26 8.33
CA ILE A 37 -10.58 -17.52 7.73
C ILE A 37 -10.42 -18.40 6.48
N ALA A 38 -9.44 -18.07 5.63
CA ALA A 38 -9.19 -18.81 4.39
C ALA A 38 -8.71 -20.26 4.64
N SER A 39 -8.14 -20.56 5.81
CA SER A 39 -7.70 -21.93 6.16
C SER A 39 -8.84 -22.94 6.32
N ARG A 40 -10.10 -22.49 6.38
CA ARG A 40 -11.32 -23.31 6.59
C ARG A 40 -11.27 -24.20 7.84
N ARG A 41 -10.43 -23.86 8.82
CA ARG A 41 -10.29 -24.61 10.09
C ARG A 41 -11.42 -24.35 11.09
N PHE A 42 -12.08 -23.20 10.99
CA PHE A 42 -13.08 -22.74 11.94
C PHE A 42 -14.49 -22.74 11.35
N SER A 43 -15.49 -22.84 12.23
CA SER A 43 -16.90 -22.75 11.86
C SER A 43 -17.28 -21.35 11.37
N ASN A 44 -18.39 -21.23 10.64
CA ASN A 44 -18.86 -19.94 10.10
C ASN A 44 -19.05 -18.84 11.17
N PRO A 45 -19.64 -19.11 12.35
CA PRO A 45 -19.75 -18.09 13.40
C PRO A 45 -18.39 -17.59 13.88
N VAL A 46 -17.41 -18.49 14.03
CA VAL A 46 -16.04 -18.13 14.43
C VAL A 46 -15.35 -17.31 13.34
N ASN A 47 -15.50 -17.68 12.07
CA ASN A 47 -14.96 -16.91 10.95
C ASN A 47 -15.54 -15.49 10.88
N ASN A 48 -16.83 -15.31 11.19
CA ASN A 48 -17.44 -13.98 11.26
C ASN A 48 -16.82 -13.12 12.37
N ILE A 49 -16.56 -13.71 13.54
CA ILE A 49 -15.88 -13.02 14.65
C ILE A 49 -14.45 -12.63 14.24
N ILE A 50 -13.69 -13.53 13.61
CA ILE A 50 -12.35 -13.24 13.09
C ILE A 50 -12.41 -12.10 12.05
N GLY A 51 -13.44 -12.08 11.19
CA GLY A 51 -13.66 -11.02 10.21
C GLY A 51 -13.94 -9.65 10.85
N ILE A 52 -14.66 -9.60 11.97
CA ILE A 52 -14.86 -8.36 12.73
C ILE A 52 -13.54 -7.90 13.36
N LEU A 53 -12.80 -8.82 13.99
CA LEU A 53 -11.49 -8.52 14.59
C LEU A 53 -10.47 -8.03 13.55
N TYR A 54 -10.53 -8.57 12.33
CA TYR A 54 -9.75 -8.12 11.19
C TYR A 54 -9.99 -6.65 10.85
N LEU A 55 -11.27 -6.23 10.74
CA LEU A 55 -11.63 -4.84 10.47
C LEU A 55 -11.25 -3.89 11.61
N ILE A 56 -11.43 -4.33 12.87
CA ILE A 56 -10.97 -3.59 14.05
C ILE A 56 -9.45 -3.43 14.03
N GLY A 57 -8.72 -4.49 13.67
CA GLY A 57 -7.27 -4.47 13.50
C GLY A 57 -6.82 -3.44 12.48
N PHE A 58 -7.49 -3.36 11.33
CA PHE A 58 -7.24 -2.32 10.32
C PHE A 58 -7.51 -0.91 10.84
N ALA A 59 -8.63 -0.71 11.54
CA ALA A 59 -8.96 0.59 12.12
C ALA A 59 -7.90 1.03 13.14
N LEU A 60 -7.45 0.11 14.01
CA LEU A 60 -6.39 0.37 14.98
C LEU A 60 -5.05 0.65 14.29
N ALA A 61 -4.67 -0.13 13.29
CA ALA A 61 -3.44 0.06 12.52
C ALA A 61 -3.42 1.44 11.85
N ILE A 62 -4.52 1.84 11.20
CA ILE A 62 -4.67 3.16 10.59
C ILE A 62 -4.59 4.25 11.66
N TRP A 63 -5.24 4.08 12.81
CA TRP A 63 -5.16 5.05 13.91
C TRP A 63 -3.72 5.24 14.42
N VAL A 64 -2.97 4.16 14.63
CA VAL A 64 -1.55 4.20 15.02
C VAL A 64 -0.72 4.89 13.93
N ALA A 65 -0.92 4.56 12.66
CA ALA A 65 -0.21 5.17 11.55
C ALA A 65 -0.52 6.67 11.40
N VAL A 66 -1.78 7.09 11.60
CA VAL A 66 -2.18 8.51 11.65
C VAL A 66 -1.51 9.22 12.82
N TYR A 67 -1.48 8.61 14.01
CA TYR A 67 -0.81 9.17 15.18
C TYR A 67 0.69 9.41 14.89
N ALA A 68 1.38 8.39 14.38
CA ALA A 68 2.78 8.48 14.01
C ALA A 68 3.00 9.56 12.92
N PHE A 69 2.19 9.57 11.87
CA PHE A 69 2.28 10.59 10.82
C PHE A 69 2.13 12.01 11.37
N LYS A 70 1.12 12.26 12.21
CA LYS A 70 0.90 13.59 12.81
C LYS A 70 2.03 14.01 13.75
N ARG A 71 2.53 13.08 14.57
CA ARG A 71 3.59 13.34 15.55
C ARG A 71 4.90 13.74 14.88
N TYR A 72 5.32 13.00 13.86
CA TYR A 72 6.66 13.15 13.29
C TYR A 72 6.70 14.07 12.05
N ALA A 73 5.71 13.98 11.16
CA ALA A 73 5.70 14.71 9.90
C ALA A 73 4.96 16.06 9.96
N LYS A 74 4.08 16.26 10.96
CA LYS A 74 3.29 17.51 11.14
C LYS A 74 2.64 18.00 9.84
N PRO A 75 1.79 17.20 9.17
CA PRO A 75 1.30 17.50 7.85
C PRO A 75 0.37 18.72 7.82
N ALA A 76 0.45 19.50 6.75
CA ALA A 76 -0.54 20.53 6.47
C ALA A 76 -1.86 19.90 6.02
N ASN A 77 -3.00 20.46 6.46
CA ASN A 77 -4.31 20.00 5.99
C ASN A 77 -4.66 20.64 4.65
N ILE A 78 -4.21 20.03 3.57
CA ILE A 78 -4.45 20.50 2.19
C ILE A 78 -5.71 19.82 1.63
N ARG A 79 -6.59 20.61 1.01
CA ARG A 79 -7.77 20.11 0.30
C ARG A 79 -7.37 19.54 -1.07
N LEU A 80 -8.10 18.54 -1.55
CA LEU A 80 -7.94 18.06 -2.92
C LEU A 80 -8.46 19.13 -3.88
N THR A 81 -7.68 19.38 -4.93
CA THR A 81 -8.06 20.30 -6.01
C THR A 81 -8.30 19.50 -7.29
N GLY A 82 -9.05 20.06 -8.25
CA GLY A 82 -9.22 19.43 -9.57
C GLY A 82 -7.90 19.19 -10.30
N HIS A 83 -6.89 20.03 -10.06
CA HIS A 83 -5.53 19.82 -10.58
C HIS A 83 -4.90 18.54 -9.98
N ASN A 84 -5.09 18.26 -8.69
CA ASN A 84 -4.60 17.02 -8.08
C ASN A 84 -5.30 15.79 -8.66
N ILE A 85 -6.60 15.86 -8.94
CA ILE A 85 -7.34 14.77 -9.58
C ILE A 85 -6.77 14.46 -10.98
N LYS A 86 -6.45 15.49 -11.77
CA LYS A 86 -5.78 15.30 -13.07
C LYS A 86 -4.43 14.60 -12.91
N TRP A 87 -3.62 15.00 -11.93
CA TRP A 87 -2.35 14.33 -11.63
C TRP A 87 -2.52 12.86 -11.26
N ILE A 88 -3.53 12.52 -10.44
CA ILE A 88 -3.84 11.14 -10.10
C ILE A 88 -4.11 10.33 -11.38
N VAL A 89 -5.00 10.81 -12.25
CA VAL A 89 -5.38 10.09 -13.47
C VAL A 89 -4.23 9.97 -14.44
N TYR A 90 -3.48 11.04 -14.72
CA TYR A 90 -2.38 11.00 -15.70
C TYR A 90 -1.24 10.09 -15.27
N LEU A 91 -0.84 10.17 -13.99
CA LEU A 91 0.21 9.28 -13.49
C LEU A 91 -0.27 7.84 -13.35
N TRP A 92 -1.54 7.63 -13.00
CA TRP A 92 -2.11 6.29 -13.00
C TRP A 92 -2.14 5.68 -14.41
N LEU A 93 -2.54 6.43 -15.43
CA LEU A 93 -2.50 5.96 -16.83
C LEU A 93 -1.08 5.62 -17.28
N GLY A 94 -0.11 6.49 -16.96
CA GLY A 94 1.30 6.22 -17.26
C GLY A 94 1.81 4.96 -16.55
N PHE A 95 1.47 4.79 -15.27
CA PHE A 95 1.79 3.58 -14.51
C PHE A 95 1.12 2.34 -15.11
N PHE A 96 -0.16 2.41 -15.47
CA PHE A 96 -0.93 1.29 -16.03
C PHE A 96 -0.29 0.76 -17.33
N VAL A 97 0.18 1.65 -18.21
CA VAL A 97 0.92 1.25 -19.43
C VAL A 97 2.19 0.50 -19.08
N ILE A 98 2.95 0.98 -18.09
CA ILE A 98 4.17 0.32 -17.61
C ILE A 98 3.85 -1.05 -16.98
N GLU A 99 2.80 -1.12 -16.16
CA GLU A 99 2.34 -2.36 -15.51
C GLU A 99 1.97 -3.42 -16.56
N VAL A 100 1.24 -3.04 -17.62
CA VAL A 100 0.90 -3.96 -18.72
C VAL A 100 2.16 -4.43 -19.44
N ALA A 101 3.11 -3.54 -19.72
CA ALA A 101 4.38 -3.92 -20.36
C ALA A 101 5.19 -4.90 -19.49
N LEU A 102 5.30 -4.61 -18.19
CA LEU A 102 5.97 -5.48 -17.23
C LEU A 102 5.25 -6.82 -17.05
N GLY A 103 3.91 -6.85 -17.08
CA GLY A 103 3.12 -8.08 -17.04
C GLY A 103 3.40 -8.99 -18.24
N ASN A 104 3.48 -8.42 -19.45
CA ASN A 104 3.86 -9.16 -20.66
C ASN A 104 5.30 -9.67 -20.57
N LEU A 105 6.23 -8.85 -20.07
CA LEU A 105 7.61 -9.26 -19.87
C LEU A 105 7.72 -10.39 -18.84
N ASN A 106 6.93 -10.33 -17.77
CA ASN A 106 6.87 -11.37 -16.74
C ASN A 106 6.37 -12.70 -17.32
N ARG A 107 5.37 -12.66 -18.19
CA ARG A 107 4.87 -13.84 -18.92
C ARG A 107 5.92 -14.41 -19.88
N LEU A 108 6.70 -13.55 -20.53
CA LEU A 108 7.74 -13.98 -21.46
C LEU A 108 8.93 -14.65 -20.75
N ILE A 109 9.39 -14.04 -19.65
CA ILE A 109 10.64 -14.45 -18.97
C ILE A 109 10.39 -15.50 -17.87
N TYR A 110 9.35 -15.31 -17.06
CA TYR A 110 9.06 -16.16 -15.90
C TYR A 110 7.87 -17.09 -16.13
N HIS A 111 7.19 -17.02 -17.28
CA HIS A 111 6.02 -17.84 -17.62
C HIS A 111 4.85 -17.75 -16.63
N VAL A 112 4.78 -16.64 -15.87
CA VAL A 112 3.68 -16.34 -14.95
C VAL A 112 2.77 -15.27 -15.53
N SER A 113 1.45 -15.40 -15.34
CA SER A 113 0.47 -14.46 -15.87
C SER A 113 0.20 -13.27 -14.93
N GLN A 114 0.62 -13.36 -13.68
CA GLN A 114 0.43 -12.32 -12.65
C GLN A 114 1.54 -12.39 -11.60
N THR A 115 1.61 -11.39 -10.72
CA THR A 115 2.57 -11.37 -9.60
C THR A 115 2.13 -12.32 -8.50
N SER A 116 3.07 -12.84 -7.69
CA SER A 116 2.74 -13.73 -6.56
C SER A 116 1.76 -13.10 -5.58
N ASN A 117 1.92 -11.80 -5.29
CA ASN A 117 0.99 -11.07 -4.44
C ASN A 117 -0.44 -11.06 -5.03
N ASN A 118 -0.60 -10.84 -6.34
CA ASN A 118 -1.91 -10.89 -6.98
C ASN A 118 -2.50 -12.32 -6.97
N GLU A 119 -1.67 -13.36 -7.09
CA GLU A 119 -2.12 -14.76 -6.93
C GLU A 119 -2.68 -15.04 -5.53
N VAL A 120 -2.01 -14.53 -4.49
CA VAL A 120 -2.45 -14.68 -3.09
C VAL A 120 -3.76 -13.97 -2.87
N ILE A 121 -3.89 -12.73 -3.34
CA ILE A 121 -5.14 -11.95 -3.27
C ILE A 121 -6.27 -12.72 -3.97
N GLN A 122 -6.05 -13.20 -5.20
CA GLN A 122 -7.05 -13.96 -5.95
C GLN A 122 -7.44 -15.27 -5.25
N ARG A 123 -6.48 -15.98 -4.64
CA ARG A 123 -6.74 -17.20 -3.86
C ARG A 123 -7.60 -16.90 -2.63
N LEU A 124 -7.30 -15.85 -1.88
CA LEU A 124 -8.10 -15.44 -0.74
C LEU A 124 -9.53 -15.06 -1.16
N MET A 125 -9.67 -14.34 -2.27
CA MET A 125 -10.98 -13.93 -2.81
C MET A 125 -11.83 -15.10 -3.33
N THR A 126 -11.22 -16.17 -3.81
CA THR A 126 -11.96 -17.36 -4.30
C THR A 126 -12.31 -18.36 -3.19
N THR A 127 -11.76 -18.19 -1.99
CA THR A 127 -11.94 -19.16 -0.89
C THR A 127 -13.36 -19.19 -0.31
N SER A 128 -14.01 -18.04 -0.13
CA SER A 128 -15.36 -17.92 0.41
C SER A 128 -15.95 -16.53 0.12
N ASN A 129 -17.27 -16.36 0.23
CA ASN A 129 -17.90 -15.04 0.07
C ASN A 129 -17.42 -14.05 1.13
N LEU A 130 -17.17 -14.52 2.37
CA LEU A 130 -16.65 -13.67 3.45
C LEU A 130 -15.25 -13.14 3.12
N THR A 131 -14.33 -14.02 2.71
CA THR A 131 -12.97 -13.61 2.35
C THR A 131 -12.94 -12.73 1.10
N LEU A 132 -13.84 -12.97 0.13
CA LEU A 132 -14.02 -12.09 -1.03
C LEU A 132 -14.36 -10.67 -0.60
N ILE A 133 -15.40 -10.50 0.24
CA ILE A 133 -15.87 -9.18 0.68
C ILE A 133 -14.80 -8.48 1.51
N LEU A 134 -14.21 -9.19 2.49
CA LEU A 134 -13.19 -8.63 3.36
C LEU A 134 -11.94 -8.22 2.58
N MET A 135 -11.42 -9.10 1.71
CA MET A 135 -10.24 -8.80 0.90
C MET A 135 -10.52 -7.65 -0.06
N ALA A 136 -11.65 -7.67 -0.79
CA ALA A 136 -11.96 -6.60 -1.74
C ALA A 136 -12.08 -5.24 -1.04
N PHE A 137 -12.79 -5.18 0.09
CA PHE A 137 -12.93 -3.94 0.85
C PHE A 137 -11.59 -3.44 1.39
N THR A 138 -10.81 -4.32 2.03
CA THR A 138 -9.54 -3.91 2.64
C THR A 138 -8.44 -3.64 1.63
N ALA A 139 -8.37 -4.36 0.51
CA ALA A 139 -7.41 -4.11 -0.56
C ALA A 139 -7.66 -2.78 -1.27
N VAL A 140 -8.93 -2.41 -1.46
CA VAL A 140 -9.30 -1.17 -2.18
C VAL A 140 -9.22 0.05 -1.27
N PHE A 141 -9.67 -0.06 -0.01
CA PHE A 141 -9.79 1.09 0.88
C PHE A 141 -8.73 1.11 1.99
N CYS A 142 -8.67 0.08 2.81
CA CYS A 142 -7.91 0.13 4.05
C CYS A 142 -6.39 0.04 3.85
N SER A 143 -5.93 -0.86 2.98
CA SER A 143 -4.51 -1.10 2.72
C SER A 143 -3.86 0.12 2.05
N PRO A 144 -4.45 0.75 1.01
CA PRO A 144 -3.94 2.00 0.47
C PRO A 144 -3.79 3.11 1.51
N ILE A 145 -4.79 3.28 2.38
CA ILE A 145 -4.71 4.30 3.45
C ILE A 145 -3.55 3.99 4.40
N LEU A 146 -3.48 2.76 4.90
CA LEU A 146 -2.47 2.34 5.86
C LEU A 146 -1.05 2.42 5.28
N GLU A 147 -0.84 1.87 4.10
CA GLU A 147 0.46 1.84 3.43
C GLU A 147 0.93 3.25 3.07
N GLU A 148 0.07 4.12 2.54
CA GLU A 148 0.45 5.51 2.28
C GLU A 148 0.83 6.24 3.56
N LEU A 149 0.08 6.04 4.65
CA LEU A 149 0.41 6.65 5.95
C LEU A 149 1.78 6.18 6.46
N VAL A 150 2.17 4.94 6.23
CA VAL A 150 3.45 4.39 6.69
C VAL A 150 4.61 4.78 5.76
N PHE A 151 4.50 4.51 4.46
CA PHE A 151 5.61 4.70 3.51
C PHE A 151 5.77 6.13 3.03
N ARG A 152 4.70 6.94 3.01
CA ARG A 152 4.75 8.35 2.56
C ARG A 152 4.59 9.27 3.75
N GLY A 153 3.53 9.08 4.53
CA GLY A 153 3.27 9.90 5.70
C GLY A 153 4.42 9.86 6.69
N PHE A 154 4.66 8.68 7.28
CA PHE A 154 5.68 8.49 8.30
C PHE A 154 7.09 8.42 7.72
N LEU A 155 7.41 7.47 6.84
CA LEU A 155 8.78 7.27 6.35
C LEU A 155 9.34 8.53 5.67
N ILE A 156 8.65 9.08 4.66
CA ILE A 156 9.14 10.31 4.00
C ILE A 156 9.09 11.50 4.97
N GLY A 157 7.97 11.69 5.68
CA GLY A 157 7.77 12.85 6.55
C GLY A 157 8.63 12.87 7.82
N ALA A 158 9.07 11.71 8.30
CA ALA A 158 9.90 11.58 9.50
C ALA A 158 11.39 11.48 9.18
N PHE A 159 11.82 10.98 8.02
CA PHE A 159 13.26 10.80 7.77
C PHE A 159 13.86 11.87 6.85
N PHE A 160 13.06 12.50 6.00
CA PHE A 160 13.59 13.34 4.93
C PHE A 160 13.19 14.80 5.08
N ASN A 161 14.15 15.67 4.76
CA ASN A 161 13.91 17.11 4.68
C ASN A 161 13.03 17.46 3.49
N ALA A 162 12.25 18.53 3.61
CA ALA A 162 11.38 19.01 2.54
C ALA A 162 12.14 19.45 1.27
N SER A 163 13.44 19.71 1.36
CA SER A 163 14.31 20.01 0.21
C SER A 163 14.76 18.77 -0.57
N SER A 164 14.68 17.57 0.02
CA SER A 164 15.07 16.34 -0.68
C SER A 164 13.94 15.89 -1.60
N PHE A 165 14.25 15.70 -2.88
CA PHE A 165 13.27 15.30 -3.89
C PHE A 165 13.37 13.81 -4.22
N TRP A 166 14.49 13.35 -4.79
CA TRP A 166 14.62 11.98 -5.29
C TRP A 166 14.91 10.93 -4.21
N GLY A 167 15.73 11.27 -3.20
CA GLY A 167 16.08 10.38 -2.10
C GLY A 167 14.86 9.73 -1.40
N PRO A 168 13.89 10.50 -0.89
CA PRO A 168 12.69 9.94 -0.27
C PRO A 168 11.85 9.08 -1.22
N ILE A 169 11.79 9.44 -2.51
CA ILE A 169 11.01 8.69 -3.51
C ILE A 169 11.62 7.31 -3.71
N VAL A 170 12.93 7.23 -3.93
CA VAL A 170 13.63 5.95 -4.18
C VAL A 170 13.58 5.05 -2.93
N VAL A 171 13.86 5.60 -1.75
CA VAL A 171 13.84 4.81 -0.50
C VAL A 171 12.44 4.29 -0.20
N SER A 172 11.42 5.14 -0.34
CA SER A 172 10.01 4.72 -0.14
C SER A 172 9.60 3.66 -1.16
N ALA A 173 9.97 3.83 -2.44
CA ALA A 173 9.66 2.89 -3.51
C ALA A 173 10.24 1.49 -3.26
N VAL A 174 11.51 1.41 -2.87
CA VAL A 174 12.18 0.14 -2.60
C VAL A 174 11.57 -0.54 -1.38
N LEU A 175 11.40 0.19 -0.26
CA LEU A 175 10.82 -0.39 0.96
C LEU A 175 9.36 -0.81 0.78
N PHE A 176 8.61 -0.11 -0.06
CA PHE A 176 7.24 -0.46 -0.43
C PHE A 176 7.17 -1.77 -1.23
N ALA A 177 8.14 -2.03 -2.11
CA ALA A 177 8.13 -3.21 -2.97
C ALA A 177 8.46 -4.51 -2.23
N ILE A 178 9.29 -4.47 -1.17
CA ILE A 178 9.74 -5.64 -0.41
C ILE A 178 8.59 -6.54 0.08
N PRO A 179 7.56 -6.05 0.81
CA PRO A 179 6.49 -6.91 1.32
C PRO A 179 5.62 -7.55 0.22
N HIS A 180 5.72 -7.07 -1.02
CA HIS A 180 4.97 -7.60 -2.15
C HIS A 180 5.69 -8.73 -2.88
N MET A 181 6.91 -9.08 -2.45
CA MET A 181 7.69 -10.19 -3.01
C MET A 181 7.53 -11.45 -2.16
N GLU A 182 6.82 -12.46 -2.69
CA GLU A 182 6.86 -13.82 -2.08
C GLU A 182 7.95 -14.69 -2.70
N THR A 183 8.35 -14.38 -3.93
CA THR A 183 9.41 -15.07 -4.67
C THR A 183 10.41 -14.04 -5.19
N ILE A 184 11.65 -14.49 -5.45
CA ILE A 184 12.66 -13.64 -6.07
C ILE A 184 12.32 -13.50 -7.56
N ASN A 185 11.44 -12.56 -7.87
CA ASN A 185 11.06 -12.16 -9.23
C ASN A 185 11.33 -10.66 -9.39
N ILE A 186 12.36 -10.33 -10.17
CA ILE A 186 12.80 -8.93 -10.36
C ILE A 186 11.75 -8.08 -11.07
N ILE A 187 10.98 -8.65 -11.99
CA ILE A 187 9.95 -7.91 -12.72
C ILE A 187 8.80 -7.55 -11.78
N SER A 188 8.40 -8.49 -10.92
CA SER A 188 7.40 -8.22 -9.89
C SER A 188 7.88 -7.15 -8.90
N PHE A 189 9.15 -7.22 -8.46
CA PHE A 189 9.75 -6.15 -7.66
C PHE A 189 9.68 -4.79 -8.36
N LEU A 190 10.06 -4.72 -9.65
CA LEU A 190 10.01 -3.49 -10.43
C LEU A 190 8.59 -2.95 -10.56
N THR A 191 7.58 -3.80 -10.77
CA THR A 191 6.17 -3.39 -10.81
C THR A 191 5.78 -2.66 -9.51
N TYR A 192 6.06 -3.25 -8.35
CA TYR A 192 5.74 -2.64 -7.06
C TYR A 192 6.64 -1.44 -6.73
N ALA A 193 7.92 -1.46 -7.10
CA ALA A 193 8.84 -0.35 -6.87
C ALA A 193 8.45 0.86 -7.72
N ILE A 194 8.02 0.67 -8.97
CA ILE A 194 7.56 1.76 -9.84
C ILE A 194 6.24 2.33 -9.34
N LEU A 195 5.26 1.49 -8.96
CA LEU A 195 4.05 1.96 -8.27
C LEU A 195 4.43 2.78 -7.03
N GLY A 196 5.36 2.21 -6.25
CA GLY A 196 5.92 2.80 -5.05
C GLY A 196 6.48 4.21 -5.29
N GLY A 197 7.26 4.36 -6.36
CA GLY A 197 7.88 5.60 -6.80
C GLY A 197 6.89 6.62 -7.35
N VAL A 198 5.87 6.20 -8.12
CA VAL A 198 4.81 7.09 -8.62
C VAL A 198 4.03 7.71 -7.46
N LEU A 199 3.66 6.90 -6.48
CA LEU A 199 3.01 7.34 -5.23
C LEU A 199 3.93 8.27 -4.41
N GLY A 200 5.20 7.89 -4.24
CA GLY A 200 6.21 8.72 -3.59
C GLY A 200 6.38 10.08 -4.27
N TYR A 201 6.44 10.11 -5.61
CA TYR A 201 6.52 11.32 -6.41
C TYR A 201 5.31 12.21 -6.18
N LEU A 202 4.09 11.65 -6.23
CA LEU A 202 2.86 12.42 -5.96
C LEU A 202 2.89 13.05 -4.58
N PHE A 203 3.29 12.29 -3.56
CA PHE A 203 3.38 12.82 -2.20
C PHE A 203 4.42 13.92 -2.06
N VAL A 204 5.64 13.73 -2.57
CA VAL A 204 6.72 14.73 -2.47
C VAL A 204 6.37 15.99 -3.26
N LYS A 205 5.76 15.84 -4.45
CA LYS A 205 5.37 16.95 -5.33
C LYS A 205 4.20 17.76 -4.78
N THR A 206 3.18 17.08 -4.25
CA THR A 206 1.93 17.75 -3.81
C THR A 206 1.89 18.06 -2.32
N ARG A 207 2.74 17.40 -1.51
CA ARG A 207 2.73 17.45 -0.04
C ARG A 207 1.36 17.12 0.56
N ASN A 208 0.56 16.34 -0.16
CA ASN A 208 -0.79 15.99 0.24
C ASN A 208 -0.98 14.47 0.15
N ILE A 209 -1.05 13.83 1.32
CA ILE A 209 -1.19 12.37 1.42
C ILE A 209 -2.45 11.85 0.72
N LYS A 210 -3.51 12.66 0.68
CA LYS A 210 -4.79 12.30 0.04
C LYS A 210 -4.62 12.06 -1.46
N VAL A 211 -3.64 12.72 -2.09
CA VAL A 211 -3.38 12.56 -3.54
C VAL A 211 -2.76 11.21 -3.81
N SER A 212 -1.78 10.80 -2.99
CA SER A 212 -1.15 9.48 -3.08
C SER A 212 -2.15 8.36 -2.76
N ILE A 213 -2.94 8.53 -1.69
CA ILE A 213 -4.03 7.59 -1.33
C ILE A 213 -5.02 7.46 -2.49
N GLY A 214 -5.37 8.57 -3.15
CA GLY A 214 -6.29 8.55 -4.28
C GLY A 214 -5.79 7.76 -5.48
N LEU A 215 -4.51 7.88 -5.85
CA LEU A 215 -3.92 7.06 -6.92
C LEU A 215 -3.86 5.59 -6.52
N HIS A 216 -3.42 5.29 -5.29
CA HIS A 216 -3.32 3.91 -4.81
C HIS A 216 -4.70 3.24 -4.73
N PHE A 217 -5.71 3.95 -4.20
CA PHE A 217 -7.10 3.54 -4.23
C PHE A 217 -7.57 3.22 -5.65
N LEU A 218 -7.32 4.11 -6.62
CA LEU A 218 -7.72 3.91 -8.02
C LEU A 218 -7.06 2.66 -8.62
N ASN A 219 -5.76 2.48 -8.35
CA ASN A 219 -5.01 1.30 -8.79
C ASN A 219 -5.63 0.01 -8.27
N ASN A 220 -5.86 -0.06 -6.96
CA ASN A 220 -6.40 -1.26 -6.34
C ASN A 220 -7.86 -1.49 -6.70
N LEU A 221 -8.66 -0.44 -6.86
CA LEU A 221 -10.04 -0.53 -7.33
C LEU A 221 -10.11 -1.23 -8.70
N ILE A 222 -9.24 -0.82 -9.63
CA ILE A 222 -9.22 -1.39 -10.98
C ILE A 222 -8.68 -2.83 -10.96
N ALA A 223 -7.58 -3.08 -10.26
CA ALA A 223 -7.02 -4.42 -10.13
C ALA A 223 -8.00 -5.42 -9.49
N VAL A 224 -8.57 -5.09 -8.32
CA VAL A 224 -9.54 -5.92 -7.60
C VAL A 224 -10.84 -6.05 -8.41
N GLY A 225 -11.29 -4.99 -9.06
CA GLY A 225 -12.47 -5.03 -9.93
C GLY A 225 -12.30 -6.02 -11.08
N MET A 226 -11.15 -6.00 -11.77
CA MET A 226 -10.82 -6.97 -12.82
C MET A 226 -10.78 -8.41 -12.27
N MET A 227 -10.21 -8.62 -11.08
CA MET A 227 -10.20 -9.93 -10.43
C MET A 227 -11.62 -10.43 -10.12
N ILE A 228 -12.52 -9.57 -9.62
CA ILE A 228 -13.92 -9.94 -9.35
C ILE A 228 -14.62 -10.34 -10.65
N VAL A 229 -14.45 -9.57 -11.72
CA VAL A 229 -15.03 -9.90 -13.04
C VAL A 229 -14.54 -11.27 -13.50
N GLN A 230 -13.23 -11.56 -13.41
CA GLN A 230 -12.69 -12.87 -13.76
C GLN A 230 -13.30 -13.99 -12.91
N ILE A 231 -13.40 -13.80 -11.59
CA ILE A 231 -13.96 -14.80 -10.67
C ILE A 231 -15.44 -15.09 -10.99
N VAL A 232 -16.21 -14.07 -11.37
CA VAL A 232 -17.64 -14.23 -11.70
C VAL A 232 -17.85 -14.85 -13.08
N MET A 233 -17.02 -14.50 -14.07
CA MET A 233 -17.16 -14.99 -15.45
C MET A 233 -16.63 -16.42 -15.67
N VAL A 234 -15.76 -16.91 -14.79
CA VAL A 234 -15.18 -18.27 -14.84
C VAL A 234 -15.96 -19.27 -13.98
N LYS A 235 -16.88 -18.80 -13.14
CA LYS A 235 -17.86 -19.64 -12.42
C LYS A 235 -19.03 -19.99 -13.31
#